data_AF-A0A0G4HS30-F1
#
_entry.id   AF-A0A0G4HS30-F1
#
_cell.length_a   1.000
_cell.length_b   1.000
_cell.length_c   1.000
_cell.angle_alpha   90.00
_cell.angle_beta   90.00
_cell.angle_gamma   90.00
#
_symmetry.space_group_name_H-M   'P 1'
#
loop_
_entity.id
_entity.type
_entity.pdbx_description
1 polymer ?
#
loop_
_entity_poly.entity_id
_entity_poly.type
_entity_poly.pdbx_seq_one_letter_code
_entity_poly.pdbx_strand_id
1 'polypeptide(L)'
;MICRLTLWALVALLSVSVHSFVLRTPSPLHVSQKRAGRPRLSPLYMTLEVGSTLPDAPVKYNGQVTTVPEIVKGKRALIFAVPGAFTPKCSGEHLPSYIQAADELRSLGIEFIGCLSTNDAFVLKAWEQQAGAGEKGVSMISDGNAAFTQAAGMVNEKAIDAGMGLKSARYAAVINKEGKIEFLAREGLSMGGNAIGFLRGAVGPNGMPLNTEGADASGETGGGEDEGERSTGTRSVKVDKPIEEILAELVNQYPVFLFMKGVPAEPRCGFSATVVAILRQLDVEFVSMDVLSSDNLREGVKSFSNFPTFPQLFVKGELQGGADIVKDMYESGELKSLLVKEKLLAQTEG
;
A
#
# COMPACT_ATOMS: atom_id res chain seq x y z
N MET A 1 -68.19 -24.11 -14.57
CA MET A 1 -68.92 -25.24 -15.18
C MET A 1 -68.02 -25.79 -16.28
N ILE A 2 -67.49 -27.02 -16.31
CA ILE A 2 -67.84 -28.29 -15.66
C ILE A 2 -66.57 -29.18 -15.66
N CYS A 3 -66.40 -29.86 -14.52
CA CYS A 3 -65.81 -31.18 -14.27
C CYS A 3 -64.40 -31.57 -14.77
N ARG A 4 -63.52 -31.68 -13.76
CA ARG A 4 -62.68 -32.86 -13.51
C ARG A 4 -63.55 -34.12 -13.40
N LEU A 5 -63.18 -35.22 -14.06
CA LEU A 5 -63.47 -36.58 -13.58
C LEU A 5 -62.50 -37.59 -14.18
N THR A 6 -61.63 -38.05 -13.29
CA THR A 6 -60.94 -39.34 -13.25
C THR A 6 -61.84 -40.51 -13.64
N LEU A 7 -61.33 -41.55 -14.32
CA LEU A 7 -61.07 -42.85 -13.69
C LEU A 7 -60.36 -43.82 -14.64
N TRP A 8 -59.48 -44.61 -14.05
CA TRP A 8 -58.71 -45.70 -14.62
C TRP A 8 -59.58 -46.86 -15.13
N ALA A 9 -59.09 -47.55 -16.17
CA ALA A 9 -58.78 -48.99 -16.17
C ALA A 9 -58.94 -49.57 -17.58
N LEU A 10 -57.86 -50.11 -18.16
CA LEU A 10 -57.90 -51.40 -18.83
C LEU A 10 -56.49 -51.89 -19.15
N VAL A 11 -56.15 -52.95 -18.44
CA VAL A 11 -55.00 -53.84 -18.63
C VAL A 11 -55.25 -54.68 -19.88
N ALA A 12 -54.31 -54.73 -20.82
CA ALA A 12 -54.08 -55.85 -21.74
C ALA A 12 -52.68 -55.67 -22.36
N LEU A 13 -51.67 -56.38 -21.87
CA LEU A 13 -51.18 -57.62 -22.50
C LEU A 13 -50.87 -57.42 -23.99
N LEU A 14 -49.60 -57.16 -24.29
CA LEU A 14 -48.95 -57.62 -25.52
C LEU A 14 -47.46 -57.81 -25.25
N SER A 15 -47.10 -59.06 -25.03
CA SER A 15 -45.74 -59.59 -25.04
C SER A 15 -45.12 -59.37 -26.43
N VAL A 16 -44.06 -58.57 -26.51
CA VAL A 16 -43.15 -58.58 -27.67
C VAL A 16 -41.71 -58.64 -27.18
N SER A 17 -41.13 -59.81 -27.44
CA SER A 17 -39.72 -60.20 -27.55
C SER A 17 -38.66 -59.12 -27.25
N VAL A 18 -37.88 -59.35 -26.19
CA VAL A 18 -36.61 -58.67 -25.94
C VAL A 18 -35.61 -59.11 -27.01
N HIS A 19 -35.49 -58.36 -28.10
CA HIS A 19 -34.27 -58.38 -28.90
C HIS A 19 -33.27 -57.45 -28.22
N SER A 20 -32.14 -58.00 -27.78
CA SER A 20 -31.00 -57.25 -27.28
C SER A 20 -30.48 -56.30 -28.37
N PHE A 21 -31.04 -55.10 -28.41
CA PHE A 21 -30.45 -53.98 -29.11
C PHE A 21 -29.36 -53.43 -28.19
N VAL A 22 -28.13 -53.87 -28.43
CA VAL A 22 -26.95 -53.25 -27.83
C VAL A 22 -26.93 -51.80 -28.32
N LEU A 23 -27.42 -50.89 -27.49
CA LEU A 23 -27.24 -49.46 -27.68
C LEU A 23 -25.74 -49.21 -27.61
N ARG A 24 -25.09 -49.06 -28.76
CA ARG A 24 -23.79 -48.41 -28.86
C ARG A 24 -23.97 -47.01 -28.29
N THR A 25 -23.50 -46.81 -27.06
CA THR A 25 -23.30 -45.48 -26.51
C THR A 25 -22.41 -44.71 -27.49
N PRO A 26 -22.78 -43.51 -27.94
CA PRO A 26 -21.87 -42.71 -28.73
C PRO A 26 -20.62 -42.46 -27.88
N SER A 27 -19.45 -42.81 -28.43
CA SER A 27 -18.17 -42.48 -27.82
C SER A 27 -18.15 -40.98 -27.53
N PRO A 28 -17.67 -40.54 -26.35
CA PRO A 28 -17.53 -39.12 -26.10
C PRO A 28 -16.65 -38.53 -27.18
N LEU A 29 -17.16 -37.51 -27.88
CA LEU A 29 -16.35 -36.71 -28.80
C LEU A 29 -15.14 -36.22 -28.02
N HIS A 30 -13.98 -36.78 -28.34
CA HIS A 30 -12.71 -36.30 -27.86
C HIS A 30 -12.43 -34.99 -28.61
N VAL A 31 -13.03 -33.89 -28.12
CA VAL A 31 -12.58 -32.56 -28.49
C VAL A 31 -11.16 -32.47 -27.98
N SER A 32 -10.21 -32.57 -28.91
CA SER A 32 -8.82 -32.28 -28.67
C SER A 32 -8.75 -30.86 -28.13
N GLN A 33 -8.63 -30.71 -26.81
CA GLN A 33 -8.03 -29.53 -26.23
C GLN A 33 -6.55 -29.56 -26.62
N LYS A 34 -6.25 -29.26 -27.89
CA LYS A 34 -5.08 -28.45 -28.13
C LYS A 34 -5.36 -27.19 -27.35
N ARG A 35 -4.77 -27.10 -26.15
CA ARG A 35 -4.58 -25.84 -25.46
C ARG A 35 -3.91 -24.96 -26.50
N ALA A 36 -4.69 -24.14 -27.18
CA ALA A 36 -4.16 -22.97 -27.85
C ALA A 36 -3.41 -22.28 -26.72
N GLY A 37 -2.09 -22.36 -26.76
CA GLY A 37 -1.27 -21.65 -25.80
C GLY A 37 -1.81 -20.23 -25.83
N ARG A 38 -2.35 -19.75 -24.70
CA ARG A 38 -2.56 -18.32 -24.55
C ARG A 38 -1.24 -17.71 -25.00
N PRO A 39 -1.20 -16.83 -26.01
CA PRO A 39 0.04 -16.14 -26.27
C PRO A 39 0.45 -15.55 -24.92
N ARG A 40 1.64 -15.95 -24.43
CA ARG A 40 2.31 -15.16 -23.39
C ARG A 40 2.69 -13.87 -24.08
N LEU A 41 1.70 -13.00 -24.30
CA LEU A 41 1.94 -11.58 -24.20
C LEU A 41 2.27 -11.41 -22.73
N SER A 42 3.54 -11.45 -22.39
CA SER A 42 4.01 -10.67 -21.27
C SER A 42 3.80 -9.22 -21.69
N PRO A 43 2.78 -8.50 -21.17
CA PRO A 43 2.99 -7.07 -21.07
C PRO A 43 4.27 -6.93 -20.25
N LEU A 44 5.18 -6.06 -20.65
CA LEU A 44 6.25 -5.65 -19.75
C LEU A 44 5.53 -5.01 -18.55
N TYR A 45 5.20 -5.82 -17.54
CA TYR A 45 4.71 -5.34 -16.26
C TYR A 45 5.86 -4.54 -15.68
N MET A 46 5.74 -3.22 -15.73
CA MET A 46 6.71 -2.33 -15.10
C MET A 46 6.28 -2.16 -13.66
N THR A 47 6.97 -2.84 -12.75
CA THR A 47 6.86 -2.51 -11.33
C THR A 47 7.25 -1.05 -11.15
N LEU A 48 6.42 -0.24 -10.49
CA LEU A 48 6.78 1.15 -10.19
C LEU A 48 8.06 1.18 -9.34
N GLU A 49 9.04 1.98 -9.74
CA GLU A 49 10.31 2.11 -9.03
C GLU A 49 10.74 3.58 -9.00
N VAL A 50 11.49 3.97 -7.96
CA VAL A 50 12.11 5.30 -7.94
C VAL A 50 13.06 5.44 -9.13
N GLY A 51 13.00 6.57 -9.81
CA GLY A 51 13.75 6.90 -11.01
C GLY A 51 13.06 6.51 -12.32
N SER A 52 12.03 5.65 -12.28
CA SER A 52 11.24 5.26 -13.45
C SER A 52 10.14 6.29 -13.77
N THR A 53 9.55 6.17 -14.95
CA THR A 53 8.32 6.90 -15.30
C THR A 53 7.08 6.10 -14.92
N LEU A 54 5.92 6.76 -14.84
CA LEU A 54 4.64 6.09 -14.68
C LEU A 54 4.24 5.34 -15.97
N PRO A 55 3.48 4.23 -15.88
CA PRO A 55 2.96 3.52 -17.05
C PRO A 55 2.05 4.39 -17.93
N ASP A 56 2.20 4.27 -19.24
CA ASP A 56 1.33 4.90 -20.23
C ASP A 56 0.09 4.02 -20.51
N ALA A 57 -0.72 3.84 -19.46
CA ALA A 57 -1.92 3.02 -19.49
C ALA A 57 -3.18 3.89 -19.38
N PRO A 58 -4.28 3.50 -20.06
CA PRO A 58 -5.49 4.30 -20.11
C PRO A 58 -6.20 4.36 -18.75
N VAL A 59 -6.48 5.58 -18.31
CA VAL A 59 -7.33 5.92 -17.16
C VAL A 59 -8.40 6.91 -17.59
N LYS A 60 -9.38 7.17 -16.73
CA LYS A 60 -10.39 8.22 -16.92
C LYS A 60 -10.18 9.35 -15.91
N TYR A 61 -10.08 10.57 -16.41
CA TYR A 61 -9.92 11.78 -15.60
C TYR A 61 -10.73 12.92 -16.21
N ASN A 62 -11.49 13.66 -15.39
CA ASN A 62 -12.40 14.73 -15.84
C ASN A 62 -13.31 14.33 -17.01
N GLY A 63 -13.81 13.10 -16.99
CA GLY A 63 -14.70 12.53 -18.02
C GLY A 63 -14.01 12.08 -19.31
N GLN A 64 -12.70 12.31 -19.46
CA GLN A 64 -11.93 11.97 -20.65
C GLN A 64 -11.05 10.74 -20.41
N VAL A 65 -10.81 9.96 -21.47
CA VAL A 65 -9.78 8.91 -21.46
C VAL A 65 -8.43 9.57 -21.68
N THR A 66 -7.46 9.28 -20.82
CA THR A 66 -6.10 9.84 -20.83
C THR A 66 -5.14 8.87 -20.14
N THR A 67 -3.93 9.29 -19.82
CA THR A 67 -2.96 8.50 -19.02
C THR A 67 -2.45 9.33 -17.84
N VAL A 68 -2.00 8.67 -16.76
CA VAL A 68 -1.49 9.39 -15.59
C VAL A 68 -0.28 10.29 -15.95
N PRO A 69 0.68 9.88 -16.81
CA PRO A 69 1.72 10.78 -17.31
C PRO A 69 1.18 12.09 -17.91
N GLU A 70 0.13 12.05 -18.73
CA GLU A 70 -0.44 13.27 -19.32
C GLU A 70 -1.17 14.15 -18.29
N ILE A 71 -1.79 13.56 -17.27
CA ILE A 71 -2.44 14.31 -16.17
C ILE A 71 -1.42 15.16 -15.39
N VAL A 72 -0.24 14.59 -15.11
CA VAL A 72 0.80 15.19 -14.24
C VAL A 72 1.88 15.93 -15.02
N LYS A 73 1.81 15.97 -16.34
CA LYS A 73 2.83 16.55 -17.23
C LYS A 73 3.25 17.97 -16.80
N GLY A 74 4.56 18.16 -16.59
CA GLY A 74 5.15 19.44 -16.22
C GLY A 74 4.87 19.89 -14.78
N LYS A 75 4.20 19.07 -13.97
CA LYS A 75 3.85 19.35 -12.58
C LYS A 75 4.61 18.40 -11.67
N ARG A 76 5.02 18.89 -10.51
CA ARG A 76 5.38 18.01 -9.41
C ARG A 76 4.10 17.47 -8.79
N ALA A 77 3.89 16.17 -8.81
CA ALA A 77 2.61 15.55 -8.49
C ALA A 77 2.75 14.50 -7.39
N LEU A 78 1.72 14.35 -6.56
CA LEU A 78 1.53 13.22 -5.67
C LEU A 78 0.39 12.36 -6.20
N ILE A 79 0.67 11.10 -6.50
CA ILE A 79 -0.34 10.10 -6.86
C ILE A 79 -0.39 9.06 -5.76
N PHE A 80 -1.56 8.86 -5.15
CA PHE A 80 -1.79 7.78 -4.21
C PHE A 80 -2.91 6.88 -4.73
N ALA A 81 -2.75 5.56 -4.57
CA ALA A 81 -3.75 4.59 -4.98
C ALA A 81 -4.35 3.87 -3.78
N VAL A 82 -5.63 3.51 -3.92
CA VAL A 82 -6.37 2.76 -2.91
C VAL A 82 -7.19 1.62 -3.53
N PRO A 83 -7.44 0.53 -2.78
CA PRO A 83 -8.22 -0.60 -3.26
C PRO A 83 -9.61 -0.25 -3.78
N GLY A 84 -10.33 0.66 -3.12
CA GLY A 84 -11.66 1.02 -3.61
C GLY A 84 -12.37 2.12 -2.83
N ALA A 85 -13.19 2.88 -3.54
CA ALA A 85 -14.14 3.83 -2.99
C ALA A 85 -15.13 3.16 -2.03
N PHE A 86 -15.59 3.92 -1.03
CA PHE A 86 -16.55 3.49 0.00
C PHE A 86 -16.14 2.29 0.86
N THR A 87 -14.92 1.77 0.71
CA THR A 87 -14.39 0.76 1.62
C THR A 87 -13.97 1.42 2.94
N PRO A 88 -14.08 0.71 4.09
CA PRO A 88 -13.95 1.32 5.42
C PRO A 88 -12.66 2.13 5.59
N LYS A 89 -11.51 1.52 5.30
CA LYS A 89 -10.20 2.15 5.50
C LYS A 89 -9.89 3.25 4.50
N CYS A 90 -10.25 3.05 3.23
CA CYS A 90 -10.02 4.07 2.20
C CYS A 90 -10.82 5.34 2.48
N SER A 91 -12.04 5.19 3.01
CA SER A 91 -12.96 6.30 3.27
C SER A 91 -12.80 6.91 4.66
N GLY A 92 -12.37 6.11 5.64
CA GLY A 92 -12.16 6.56 7.02
C GLY A 92 -10.79 7.18 7.25
N GLU A 93 -9.76 6.74 6.52
CA GLU A 93 -8.36 7.06 6.84
C GLU A 93 -7.60 7.59 5.62
N HIS A 94 -7.45 6.81 4.55
CA HIS A 94 -6.49 7.16 3.50
C HIS A 94 -6.86 8.39 2.70
N LEU A 95 -8.03 8.43 2.07
CA LEU A 95 -8.45 9.63 1.34
C LEU A 95 -8.52 10.87 2.27
N PRO A 96 -9.15 10.79 3.47
CA PRO A 96 -9.14 11.91 4.42
C PRO A 96 -7.75 12.42 4.80
N SER A 97 -6.76 11.53 4.98
CA SER A 97 -5.39 11.95 5.35
C SER A 97 -4.75 12.87 4.29
N TYR A 98 -4.96 12.60 3.00
CA TYR A 98 -4.48 13.46 1.92
C TYR A 98 -5.27 14.75 1.78
N ILE A 99 -6.58 14.72 2.05
CA ILE A 99 -7.43 15.92 2.08
C ILE A 99 -6.96 16.88 3.17
N GLN A 100 -6.67 16.36 4.37
CA GLN A 100 -6.16 17.15 5.50
C GLN A 100 -4.75 17.68 5.24
N ALA A 101 -3.89 16.87 4.61
CA ALA A 101 -2.51 17.24 4.26
C ALA A 101 -2.37 18.11 3.00
N ALA A 102 -3.46 18.36 2.25
CA ALA A 102 -3.37 18.93 0.92
C ALA A 102 -2.68 20.30 0.86
N ASP A 103 -2.96 21.17 1.83
CA ASP A 103 -2.38 22.51 1.91
C ASP A 103 -0.88 22.46 2.25
N GLU A 104 -0.49 21.53 3.11
CA GLU A 104 0.91 21.30 3.43
C GLU A 104 1.69 20.74 2.24
N LEU A 105 1.15 19.72 1.57
CA LEU A 105 1.75 19.13 0.36
C LEU A 105 2.01 20.20 -0.70
N ARG A 106 1.07 21.13 -0.89
CA ARG A 106 1.25 22.28 -1.79
C ARG A 106 2.33 23.25 -1.32
N SER A 107 2.39 23.55 -0.02
CA SER A 107 3.46 24.39 0.54
C SER A 107 4.85 23.79 0.32
N LEU A 108 4.93 22.45 0.23
CA LEU A 108 6.14 21.68 -0.08
C LEU A 108 6.38 21.47 -1.60
N GLY A 109 5.59 22.15 -2.44
CA GLY A 109 5.80 22.21 -3.88
C GLY A 109 5.06 21.16 -4.71
N ILE A 110 4.11 20.41 -4.13
CA ILE A 110 3.21 19.54 -4.91
C ILE A 110 2.15 20.39 -5.60
N GLU A 111 2.11 20.34 -6.94
CA GLU A 111 1.17 21.08 -7.79
C GLU A 111 -0.10 20.28 -8.12
N PHE A 112 -0.05 18.95 -7.99
CA PHE A 112 -1.18 18.06 -8.26
C PHE A 112 -1.26 16.93 -7.24
N ILE A 113 -2.46 16.63 -6.72
CA ILE A 113 -2.71 15.51 -5.81
C ILE A 113 -3.81 14.65 -6.43
N GLY A 114 -3.52 13.38 -6.72
CA GLY A 114 -4.44 12.44 -7.37
C GLY A 114 -4.67 11.16 -6.57
N CYS A 115 -5.94 10.83 -6.32
CA CYS A 115 -6.38 9.54 -5.80
C CYS A 115 -6.74 8.59 -6.95
N LEU A 116 -5.97 7.53 -7.14
CA LEU A 116 -6.23 6.49 -8.14
C LEU A 116 -6.98 5.31 -7.53
N SER A 117 -8.01 4.82 -8.22
CA SER A 117 -8.66 3.56 -7.84
C SER A 117 -9.26 2.85 -9.06
N THR A 118 -9.49 1.56 -8.91
CA THR A 118 -10.06 0.68 -9.96
C THR A 118 -11.58 0.77 -10.07
N ASN A 119 -12.21 1.68 -9.33
CA ASN A 119 -13.61 2.03 -9.53
C ASN A 119 -13.79 2.87 -10.80
N ASP A 120 -14.97 2.81 -11.39
CA ASP A 120 -15.34 3.68 -12.51
C ASP A 120 -15.49 5.15 -12.06
N ALA A 121 -15.46 6.05 -13.05
CA ALA A 121 -15.50 7.49 -12.80
C ALA A 121 -16.79 7.99 -12.14
N PHE A 122 -17.92 7.28 -12.26
CA PHE A 122 -19.18 7.69 -11.63
C PHE A 122 -19.13 7.41 -10.13
N VAL A 123 -18.65 6.22 -9.75
CA VAL A 123 -18.42 5.85 -8.35
C VAL A 123 -17.40 6.78 -7.71
N LEU A 124 -16.29 7.08 -8.40
CA LEU A 124 -15.28 7.99 -7.87
C LEU A 124 -15.80 9.42 -7.71
N LYS A 125 -16.63 9.92 -8.62
CA LYS A 125 -17.26 11.24 -8.49
C LYS A 125 -18.19 11.32 -7.28
N ALA A 126 -19.01 10.29 -7.06
CA ALA A 126 -19.87 10.24 -5.87
C ALA A 126 -19.04 10.20 -4.57
N TRP A 127 -17.95 9.43 -4.58
CA TRP A 127 -17.06 9.32 -3.43
C TRP A 127 -16.31 10.64 -3.14
N GLU A 128 -15.84 11.32 -4.18
CA GLU A 128 -15.23 12.65 -4.10
C GLU A 128 -16.16 13.65 -3.40
N GLN A 129 -17.41 13.70 -3.83
CA GLN A 129 -18.44 14.59 -3.30
C GLN A 129 -18.75 14.30 -1.83
N GLN A 130 -18.86 13.02 -1.47
CA GLN A 130 -19.07 12.63 -0.08
C GLN A 130 -17.88 12.97 0.82
N ALA A 131 -16.65 12.82 0.30
CA ALA A 131 -15.43 13.04 1.08
C ALA A 131 -14.98 14.52 1.13
N GLY A 132 -15.53 15.39 0.27
CA GLY A 132 -15.06 16.78 0.14
C GLY A 132 -13.68 16.90 -0.53
N ALA A 133 -13.25 15.89 -1.28
CA ALA A 133 -11.90 15.82 -1.85
C ALA A 133 -11.63 16.96 -2.86
N GLY A 134 -12.62 17.24 -3.72
CA GLY A 134 -12.53 18.32 -4.72
C GLY A 134 -12.36 19.71 -4.11
N GLU A 135 -12.96 19.97 -2.93
CA GLU A 135 -12.85 21.26 -2.22
C GLU A 135 -11.42 21.55 -1.76
N LYS A 136 -10.68 20.50 -1.41
CA LYS A 136 -9.26 20.57 -1.07
C LYS A 136 -8.35 20.34 -2.27
N GLY A 137 -8.89 20.29 -3.49
CA GLY A 137 -8.13 20.08 -4.73
C GLY A 137 -7.42 18.72 -4.81
N VAL A 138 -8.00 17.68 -4.21
CA VAL A 138 -7.59 16.29 -4.37
C VAL A 138 -8.44 15.67 -5.49
N SER A 139 -7.80 15.37 -6.61
CA SER A 139 -8.45 14.88 -7.83
C SER A 139 -8.65 13.36 -7.80
N MET A 140 -9.75 12.86 -8.36
CA MET A 140 -9.99 11.41 -8.51
C MET A 140 -9.62 10.92 -9.92
N ILE A 141 -8.89 9.81 -9.99
CA ILE A 141 -8.44 9.17 -11.24
C ILE A 141 -9.04 7.75 -11.31
N SER A 142 -9.88 7.51 -12.32
CA SER A 142 -10.58 6.23 -12.51
C SER A 142 -9.76 5.30 -13.38
N ASP A 143 -9.14 4.29 -12.77
CA ASP A 143 -8.52 3.15 -13.44
C ASP A 143 -9.53 1.99 -13.56
N GLY A 144 -10.73 2.27 -14.08
CA GLY A 144 -11.88 1.35 -14.05
C GLY A 144 -11.66 0.00 -14.74
N ASN A 145 -10.67 -0.10 -15.64
CA ASN A 145 -10.27 -1.35 -16.29
C ASN A 145 -9.04 -2.00 -15.63
N ALA A 146 -8.52 -1.41 -14.57
CA ALA A 146 -7.27 -1.75 -13.91
C ALA A 146 -6.03 -1.78 -14.81
N ALA A 147 -6.08 -1.15 -15.98
CA ALA A 147 -5.01 -1.18 -16.96
C ALA A 147 -3.74 -0.53 -16.40
N PHE A 148 -3.89 0.60 -15.69
CA PHE A 148 -2.77 1.25 -15.03
C PHE A 148 -2.24 0.42 -13.87
N THR A 149 -3.13 -0.05 -13.00
CA THR A 149 -2.79 -0.88 -11.84
C THR A 149 -2.00 -2.13 -12.24
N GLN A 150 -2.44 -2.81 -13.30
CA GLN A 150 -1.74 -3.97 -13.84
C GLN A 150 -0.39 -3.57 -14.43
N ALA A 151 -0.34 -2.54 -15.28
CA ALA A 151 0.90 -2.09 -15.91
C ALA A 151 1.95 -1.62 -14.89
N ALA A 152 1.50 -1.07 -13.76
CA ALA A 152 2.30 -0.63 -12.63
C ALA A 152 2.82 -1.77 -11.72
N GLY A 153 2.37 -3.01 -11.92
CA GLY A 153 2.68 -4.12 -11.03
C GLY A 153 2.07 -3.97 -9.63
N MET A 154 0.97 -3.23 -9.49
CA MET A 154 0.36 -2.86 -8.21
C MET A 154 -0.97 -3.57 -7.95
N VAL A 155 -1.11 -4.82 -8.39
CA VAL A 155 -2.33 -5.61 -8.16
C VAL A 155 -2.39 -6.04 -6.70
N ASN A 156 -3.54 -5.81 -6.06
CA ASN A 156 -3.83 -6.34 -4.72
C ASN A 156 -4.41 -7.75 -4.81
N GLU A 157 -3.56 -8.76 -4.64
CA GLU A 157 -3.98 -10.16 -4.68
C GLU A 157 -4.96 -10.51 -3.55
N LYS A 158 -4.79 -9.92 -2.35
CA LYS A 158 -5.71 -10.17 -1.22
C LYS A 158 -7.13 -9.70 -1.51
N ALA A 159 -7.29 -8.61 -2.26
CA ALA A 159 -8.60 -8.12 -2.66
C ALA A 159 -9.28 -9.08 -3.67
N ILE A 160 -8.50 -9.75 -4.52
CA ILE A 160 -9.00 -10.79 -5.41
C ILE A 160 -9.50 -11.98 -4.59
N ASP A 161 -8.71 -12.44 -3.62
CA ASP A 161 -9.07 -13.55 -2.73
C ASP A 161 -10.32 -13.23 -1.89
N ALA A 162 -10.50 -11.95 -1.52
CA ALA A 162 -11.68 -11.45 -0.82
C ALA A 162 -12.91 -11.19 -1.74
N GLY A 163 -12.84 -11.53 -3.04
CA GLY A 163 -13.96 -11.40 -3.97
C GLY A 163 -14.25 -9.97 -4.45
N MET A 164 -13.31 -9.03 -4.28
CA MET A 164 -13.47 -7.64 -4.70
C MET A 164 -13.09 -7.39 -6.18
N GLY A 165 -12.63 -8.43 -6.88
CA GLY A 165 -12.05 -8.32 -8.22
C GLY A 165 -10.66 -7.71 -8.20
N LEU A 166 -10.17 -7.31 -9.38
CA LEU A 166 -8.85 -6.72 -9.51
C LEU A 166 -8.84 -5.31 -8.91
N LYS A 167 -8.14 -5.15 -7.77
CA LYS A 167 -7.97 -3.88 -7.08
C LYS A 167 -6.51 -3.42 -7.11
N SER A 168 -6.31 -2.11 -6.97
CA SER A 168 -4.98 -1.54 -6.73
C SER A 168 -4.53 -1.85 -5.30
N ALA A 169 -3.25 -2.15 -5.13
CA ALA A 169 -2.59 -2.09 -3.83
C ALA A 169 -2.50 -0.64 -3.37
N ARG A 170 -2.31 -0.42 -2.06
CA ARG A 170 -2.03 0.93 -1.55
C ARG A 170 -0.60 1.32 -1.92
N TYR A 171 -0.43 2.46 -2.57
CA TYR A 171 0.88 3.08 -2.77
C TYR A 171 0.74 4.61 -2.83
N ALA A 172 1.85 5.31 -2.66
CA ALA A 172 1.95 6.75 -2.85
C ALA A 172 3.27 7.06 -3.54
N ALA A 173 3.21 7.84 -4.60
CA ALA A 173 4.36 8.23 -5.39
C ALA A 173 4.42 9.76 -5.52
N VAL A 174 5.61 10.33 -5.40
CA VAL A 174 5.87 11.71 -5.83
C VAL A 174 6.57 11.65 -7.18
N ILE A 175 6.06 12.43 -8.12
CA ILE A 175 6.53 12.53 -9.49
C ILE A 175 7.06 13.94 -9.69
N ASN A 176 8.27 14.05 -10.24
CA ASN A 176 8.90 15.33 -10.54
C ASN A 176 8.34 15.94 -11.86
N LYS A 177 8.76 17.15 -12.19
CA LYS A 177 8.26 17.88 -13.38
C LYS A 177 8.62 17.19 -14.70
N GLU A 178 9.67 16.38 -14.70
CA GLU A 178 10.11 15.56 -15.83
C GLU A 178 9.30 14.25 -15.98
N GLY A 179 8.37 13.96 -15.06
CA GLY A 179 7.53 12.76 -15.09
C GLY A 179 8.19 11.51 -14.48
N LYS A 180 9.30 11.66 -13.75
CA LYS A 180 9.96 10.56 -13.04
C LYS A 180 9.50 10.46 -11.59
N ILE A 181 9.40 9.24 -11.11
CA ILE A 181 9.12 8.92 -9.71
C ILE A 181 10.34 9.29 -8.87
N GLU A 182 10.23 10.24 -7.97
CA GLU A 182 11.29 10.59 -7.00
C GLU A 182 11.01 10.02 -5.60
N PHE A 183 9.77 9.58 -5.37
CA PHE A 183 9.38 8.90 -4.15
C PHE A 183 8.37 7.79 -4.44
N LEU A 184 8.48 6.66 -3.76
CA LEU A 184 7.47 5.59 -3.76
C LEU A 184 7.39 4.93 -2.37
N ALA A 185 6.23 5.04 -1.73
CA ALA A 185 5.83 4.20 -0.60
C ALA A 185 4.81 3.17 -1.08
N ARG A 186 4.89 1.93 -0.58
CA ARG A 186 3.93 0.84 -0.83
C ARG A 186 3.24 0.44 0.48
N GLU A 187 2.16 -0.33 0.38
CA GLU A 187 1.27 -0.75 1.46
C GLU A 187 1.98 -1.14 2.78
N GLY A 188 1.44 -0.70 3.92
CA GLY A 188 2.05 -0.89 5.25
C GLY A 188 2.94 0.27 5.71
N LEU A 189 2.76 1.45 5.13
CA LEU A 189 3.40 2.70 5.51
C LEU A 189 2.31 3.78 5.62
N SER A 190 2.46 4.77 6.50
CA SER A 190 1.55 5.92 6.55
C SER A 190 1.76 6.77 5.29
N MET A 191 0.96 6.49 4.25
CA MET A 191 1.27 6.92 2.90
C MET A 191 1.29 8.45 2.72
N GLY A 192 0.41 9.18 3.42
CA GLY A 192 0.40 10.65 3.42
C GLY A 192 1.56 11.26 4.20
N GLY A 193 1.81 10.72 5.40
CA GLY A 193 2.92 11.18 6.26
C GLY A 193 4.30 10.89 5.66
N ASN A 194 4.50 9.75 5.00
CA ASN A 194 5.78 9.41 4.39
C ASN A 194 6.11 10.32 3.19
N ALA A 195 5.10 10.73 2.41
CA ALA A 195 5.32 11.69 1.33
C ALA A 195 5.72 13.08 1.87
N ILE A 196 5.04 13.56 2.92
CA ILE A 196 5.44 14.79 3.61
C ILE A 196 6.85 14.66 4.18
N GLY A 197 7.17 13.54 4.84
CA GLY A 197 8.50 13.25 5.36
C GLY A 197 9.56 13.32 4.26
N PHE A 198 9.25 12.80 3.06
CA PHE A 198 10.19 12.84 1.94
C PHE A 198 10.41 14.26 1.44
N LEU A 199 9.32 15.00 1.27
CA LEU A 199 9.36 16.38 0.83
C LEU A 199 10.09 17.30 1.82
N ARG A 200 10.07 16.95 3.11
CA ARG A 200 10.82 17.63 4.17
C ARG A 200 12.26 17.12 4.32
N GLY A 201 12.66 16.08 3.60
CA GLY A 201 13.98 15.45 3.73
C GLY A 201 14.15 14.59 4.99
N ALA A 202 13.07 14.23 5.67
CA ALA A 202 13.08 13.31 6.80
C ALA A 202 13.07 11.83 6.35
N VAL A 203 12.51 11.54 5.17
CA VAL A 203 12.54 10.20 4.57
C VAL A 203 13.09 10.20 3.16
N GLY A 204 13.75 9.11 2.78
CA GLY A 204 14.35 8.89 1.49
C GLY A 204 13.33 8.49 0.42
N PRO A 205 13.80 8.33 -0.82
CA PRO A 205 12.95 8.07 -1.98
C PRO A 205 12.03 6.85 -1.86
N ASN A 206 12.35 5.86 -1.03
CA ASN A 206 11.51 4.67 -0.87
C ASN A 206 10.50 4.77 0.29
N GLY A 207 10.30 5.96 0.86
CA GLY A 207 9.44 6.14 2.04
C GLY A 207 10.06 5.67 3.36
N MET A 208 11.35 5.34 3.34
CA MET A 208 12.15 4.95 4.49
C MET A 208 12.95 6.15 4.99
N PRO A 209 13.04 6.44 6.31
CA PRO A 209 13.79 7.59 6.82
C PRO A 209 15.23 7.72 6.26
N LEU A 210 15.69 8.96 6.04
CA LEU A 210 17.07 9.20 5.60
C LEU A 210 18.03 8.99 6.79
N ASN A 211 19.12 8.27 6.54
CA ASN A 211 20.24 8.20 7.48
C ASN A 211 20.86 9.60 7.61
N THR A 212 20.85 10.21 8.80
CA THR A 212 21.74 11.33 9.11
C THR A 212 23.16 10.78 9.30
N GLU A 213 23.98 10.86 8.26
CA GLU A 213 25.43 10.77 8.44
C GLU A 213 25.92 12.08 9.09
N GLY A 214 26.61 11.96 10.22
CA GLY A 214 27.46 13.03 10.73
C GLY A 214 27.58 13.09 12.25
N ALA A 215 28.68 12.55 12.78
CA ALA A 215 29.56 13.25 13.72
C ALA A 215 30.77 12.35 14.03
N ASP A 216 31.81 12.44 13.20
CA ASP A 216 33.14 11.96 13.56
C ASP A 216 33.62 12.75 14.78
N ALA A 217 33.70 12.08 15.92
CA ALA A 217 34.39 12.57 17.10
C ALA A 217 35.78 11.92 17.20
N SER A 218 36.70 12.34 16.34
CA SER A 218 38.14 12.28 16.63
C SER A 218 38.88 13.11 15.59
N GLY A 219 39.48 14.22 16.04
CA GLY A 219 40.28 15.08 15.19
C GLY A 219 41.59 14.44 14.76
N GLU A 220 42.11 14.89 13.62
CA GLU A 220 43.48 15.40 13.50
C GLU A 220 43.70 16.00 12.09
N THR A 221 44.51 17.03 12.07
CA THR A 221 44.92 17.86 10.93
C THR A 221 45.84 17.13 9.95
N GLY A 222 45.69 17.37 8.64
CA GLY A 222 46.74 17.09 7.65
C GLY A 222 46.27 17.26 6.21
N GLY A 223 46.85 18.21 5.47
CA GLY A 223 46.45 18.58 4.11
C GLY A 223 47.01 17.70 2.98
N GLY A 224 46.51 17.95 1.77
CA GLY A 224 47.02 17.43 0.51
C GLY A 224 45.98 17.57 -0.63
N GLU A 225 46.27 18.41 -1.61
CA GLU A 225 45.57 18.56 -2.90
C GLU A 225 45.78 17.28 -3.76
N ASP A 226 44.76 16.73 -4.43
CA ASP A 226 44.49 16.96 -5.86
C ASP A 226 43.44 15.98 -6.47
N GLU A 227 42.72 16.52 -7.48
CA GLU A 227 41.93 15.95 -8.59
C GLU A 227 40.89 14.80 -8.43
N GLY A 228 39.62 15.16 -8.70
CA GLY A 228 38.87 14.59 -9.83
C GLY A 228 37.95 13.39 -9.63
N GLU A 229 36.68 13.59 -9.23
CA GLU A 229 35.56 12.81 -9.78
C GLU A 229 34.22 13.52 -9.59
N ARG A 230 33.47 13.67 -10.69
CA ARG A 230 32.19 14.39 -10.74
C ARG A 230 31.08 13.50 -10.18
N SER A 231 30.90 13.55 -8.86
CA SER A 231 29.82 12.85 -8.18
C SER A 231 28.46 13.49 -8.48
N THR A 232 27.51 12.63 -8.83
CA THR A 232 26.08 12.94 -8.88
C THR A 232 25.64 13.43 -7.51
N GLY A 233 25.40 14.74 -7.39
CA GLY A 233 25.00 15.38 -6.15
C GLY A 233 23.63 14.92 -5.68
N THR A 234 23.59 13.85 -4.89
CA THR A 234 22.65 13.76 -3.77
C THR A 234 22.92 14.98 -2.92
N ARG A 235 22.03 15.98 -2.95
CA ARG A 235 22.08 17.08 -1.97
C ARG A 235 21.82 16.45 -0.61
N SER A 236 22.89 16.10 0.10
CA SER A 236 22.88 15.82 1.53
C SER A 236 22.39 17.11 2.20
N VAL A 237 21.11 17.12 2.57
CA VAL A 237 20.56 18.14 3.43
C VAL A 237 21.27 17.97 4.77
N LYS A 238 22.13 18.92 5.14
CA LYS A 238 22.64 19.02 6.51
C LYS A 238 21.46 19.31 7.41
N VAL A 239 20.99 18.29 8.12
CA VAL A 239 20.01 18.45 9.17
C VAL A 239 20.81 18.70 10.44
N ASP A 240 20.95 19.97 10.83
CA ASP A 240 21.69 20.39 12.03
C ASP A 240 20.95 20.08 13.35
N LYS A 241 20.09 19.05 13.37
CA LYS A 241 19.31 18.65 14.55
C LYS A 241 19.88 17.39 15.19
N PRO A 242 19.91 17.29 16.54
CA PRO A 242 20.29 16.07 17.23
C PRO A 242 19.33 14.92 16.89
N ILE A 243 19.86 13.70 16.83
CA ILE A 243 19.10 12.53 16.36
C ILE A 243 17.86 12.25 17.22
N GLU A 244 17.93 12.53 18.53
CA GLU A 244 16.83 12.35 19.47
C GLU A 244 15.64 13.27 19.14
N GLU A 245 15.89 14.49 18.64
CA GLU A 245 14.82 15.41 18.24
C GLU A 245 14.12 14.90 16.98
N ILE A 246 14.89 14.37 16.02
CA ILE A 246 14.35 13.74 14.80
C ILE A 246 13.51 12.51 15.18
N LEU A 247 14.00 11.68 16.09
CA LEU A 247 13.27 10.50 16.57
C LEU A 247 11.97 10.89 17.27
N ALA A 248 12.00 11.92 18.11
CA ALA A 248 10.80 12.46 18.76
C ALA A 248 9.78 12.96 17.73
N GLU A 249 10.21 13.73 16.73
CA GLU A 249 9.33 14.19 15.65
C GLU A 249 8.72 13.00 14.89
N LEU A 250 9.52 11.99 14.55
CA LEU A 250 9.06 10.80 13.83
C LEU A 250 8.02 9.99 14.62
N VAL A 251 8.28 9.65 15.88
CA VAL A 251 7.33 8.82 16.67
C VAL A 251 6.04 9.57 17.01
N ASN A 252 6.08 10.90 17.06
CA ASN A 252 4.89 11.73 17.27
C ASN A 252 4.10 11.97 15.96
N GLN A 253 4.79 11.95 14.82
CA GLN A 253 4.15 12.11 13.51
C GLN A 253 3.26 10.92 13.15
N TYR A 254 3.67 9.70 13.55
CA TYR A 254 2.97 8.47 13.18
C TYR A 254 2.32 7.79 14.40
N PRO A 255 1.01 7.52 14.37
CA PRO A 255 0.31 6.96 15.53
C PRO A 255 0.81 5.58 15.98
N VAL A 256 1.36 4.78 15.08
CA VAL A 256 2.03 3.52 15.40
C VAL A 256 3.33 3.48 14.62
N PHE A 257 4.46 3.37 15.32
CA PHE A 257 5.79 3.38 14.73
C PHE A 257 6.63 2.23 15.28
N LEU A 258 7.35 1.52 14.42
CA LEU A 258 8.11 0.32 14.78
C LEU A 258 9.57 0.44 14.34
N PHE A 259 10.48 0.58 15.29
CA PHE A 259 11.90 0.36 15.01
C PHE A 259 12.16 -1.15 15.00
N MET A 260 12.68 -1.70 13.90
CA MET A 260 12.86 -3.15 13.76
C MET A 260 14.14 -3.49 13.00
N LYS A 261 14.56 -4.76 13.05
CA LYS A 261 15.66 -5.28 12.23
C LYS A 261 15.10 -5.82 10.92
N GLY A 262 15.44 -5.18 9.81
CA GLY A 262 14.85 -5.40 8.49
C GLY A 262 13.60 -4.54 8.28
N VAL A 263 12.77 -4.94 7.32
CA VAL A 263 11.52 -4.24 6.97
C VAL A 263 10.32 -5.18 7.14
N PRO A 264 9.07 -4.70 7.22
CA PRO A 264 7.91 -5.56 7.49
C PRO A 264 7.70 -6.66 6.44
N ALA A 265 8.05 -6.39 5.18
CA ALA A 265 8.00 -7.38 4.10
C ALA A 265 9.10 -8.46 4.25
N GLU A 266 10.27 -8.06 4.76
CA GLU A 266 11.45 -8.92 4.90
C GLU A 266 12.12 -8.70 6.27
N PRO A 267 11.51 -9.18 7.38
CA PRO A 267 12.12 -9.04 8.70
C PRO A 267 13.42 -9.85 8.78
N ARG A 268 14.48 -9.25 9.33
CA ARG A 268 15.81 -9.88 9.45
C ARG A 268 16.08 -10.45 10.85
N CYS A 269 15.06 -10.48 11.70
CA CYS A 269 15.14 -10.99 13.06
C CYS A 269 13.79 -11.58 13.48
N GLY A 270 13.79 -12.74 14.14
CA GLY A 270 12.57 -13.40 14.61
C GLY A 270 11.71 -12.53 15.53
N PHE A 271 12.32 -11.79 16.45
CA PHE A 271 11.63 -10.84 17.33
C PHE A 271 10.91 -9.73 16.54
N SER A 272 11.57 -9.19 15.51
CA SER A 272 10.97 -8.21 14.60
C SER A 272 9.83 -8.80 13.78
N ALA A 273 9.98 -10.04 13.30
CA ALA A 273 8.91 -10.76 12.59
C ALA A 273 7.68 -10.97 13.48
N THR A 274 7.86 -11.30 14.76
CA THR A 274 6.77 -11.48 15.72
C THR A 274 5.93 -10.22 15.87
N VAL A 275 6.56 -9.05 16.10
CA VAL A 275 5.81 -7.79 16.26
C VAL A 275 5.07 -7.42 14.98
N VAL A 276 5.71 -7.57 13.82
CA VAL A 276 5.06 -7.35 12.52
C VAL A 276 3.85 -8.27 12.33
N ALA A 277 3.96 -9.55 12.70
CA ALA A 277 2.85 -10.50 12.60
C ALA A 277 1.68 -10.11 13.51
N ILE A 278 1.94 -9.70 14.76
CA ILE A 278 0.92 -9.23 15.70
C ILE A 278 0.19 -8.00 15.15
N LEU A 279 0.93 -6.98 14.71
CA LEU A 279 0.33 -5.75 14.17
C LEU A 279 -0.51 -6.04 12.92
N ARG A 280 -0.06 -6.94 12.05
CA ARG A 280 -0.82 -7.40 10.88
C ARG A 280 -2.07 -8.19 11.27
N GLN A 281 -1.99 -9.04 12.29
CA GLN A 281 -3.12 -9.83 12.76
C GLN A 281 -4.21 -8.95 13.40
N LEU A 282 -3.79 -7.86 14.06
CA LEU A 282 -4.69 -6.83 14.56
C LEU A 282 -5.22 -5.88 13.48
N ASP A 283 -4.73 -5.97 12.23
CA ASP A 283 -5.01 -5.05 11.12
C ASP A 283 -4.65 -3.57 11.42
N VAL A 284 -3.60 -3.37 12.20
CA VAL A 284 -3.06 -2.04 12.55
C VAL A 284 -2.10 -1.58 11.47
N GLU A 285 -2.27 -0.36 10.95
CA GLU A 285 -1.21 0.26 10.14
C GLU A 285 -0.14 0.85 11.05
N PHE A 286 1.11 0.61 10.67
CA PHE A 286 2.27 1.13 11.36
C PHE A 286 3.31 1.55 10.34
N VAL A 287 4.13 2.55 10.68
CA VAL A 287 5.37 2.83 9.96
C VAL A 287 6.49 2.07 10.63
N SER A 288 7.49 1.65 9.86
CA SER A 288 8.67 1.00 10.41
C SER A 288 9.95 1.61 9.92
N MET A 289 11.01 1.54 10.74
CA MET A 289 12.35 1.87 10.32
C MET A 289 13.33 0.72 10.63
N ASP A 290 14.19 0.41 9.65
CA ASP A 290 15.22 -0.63 9.79
C ASP A 290 16.44 -0.09 10.54
N VAL A 291 16.65 -0.55 11.76
CA VAL A 291 17.82 -0.15 12.59
C VAL A 291 19.11 -0.89 12.22
N LEU A 292 19.10 -1.71 11.16
CA LEU A 292 20.31 -2.24 10.53
C LEU A 292 20.87 -1.29 9.47
N SER A 293 20.15 -0.23 9.08
CA SER A 293 20.61 0.71 8.05
C SER A 293 21.71 1.66 8.55
N SER A 294 21.83 1.86 9.87
CA SER A 294 22.80 2.76 10.49
C SER A 294 22.99 2.44 11.97
N ASP A 295 24.25 2.41 12.42
CA ASP A 295 24.59 2.24 13.83
C ASP A 295 24.26 3.48 14.67
N ASN A 296 24.37 4.69 14.09
CA ASN A 296 23.97 5.92 14.76
C ASN A 296 22.46 5.90 15.08
N LEU A 297 21.64 5.50 14.10
CA LEU A 297 20.21 5.34 14.32
C LEU A 297 19.92 4.32 15.42
N ARG A 298 20.60 3.17 15.37
CA ARG A 298 20.44 2.10 16.36
C ARG A 298 20.75 2.58 17.77
N GLU A 299 21.87 3.27 17.97
CA GLU A 299 22.26 3.77 19.29
C GLU A 299 21.39 4.95 19.72
N GLY A 300 21.08 5.88 18.81
CA GLY A 300 20.18 7.01 19.05
C GLY A 300 18.79 6.56 19.51
N VAL A 301 18.22 5.51 18.89
CA VAL A 301 16.92 4.98 19.30
C VAL A 301 16.98 4.33 20.69
N LYS A 302 18.04 3.58 21.02
CA LYS A 302 18.21 3.02 22.37
C LYS A 302 18.32 4.12 23.43
N SER A 303 19.07 5.18 23.13
CA SER A 303 19.24 6.35 23.99
C SER A 303 17.91 7.09 24.19
N PHE A 304 17.24 7.44 23.09
CA PHE A 304 15.97 8.14 23.07
C PHE A 304 14.86 7.41 23.84
N SER A 305 14.74 6.09 23.62
CA SER A 305 13.71 5.25 24.23
C SER A 305 14.05 4.79 25.65
N ASN A 306 15.31 4.93 26.06
CA ASN A 306 15.90 4.25 27.21
C ASN A 306 15.60 2.74 27.21
N PHE A 307 15.64 2.10 26.03
CA PHE A 307 15.30 0.70 25.84
C PHE A 307 16.41 -0.05 25.09
N PRO A 308 16.92 -1.19 25.61
CA PRO A 308 18.20 -1.75 25.15
C PRO A 308 18.11 -2.59 23.87
N THR A 309 16.92 -3.09 23.50
CA THR A 309 16.75 -4.10 22.44
C THR A 309 15.79 -3.65 21.34
N PHE A 310 15.81 -4.40 20.24
CA PHE A 310 14.90 -4.23 19.10
C PHE A 310 14.16 -5.54 18.82
N PRO A 311 12.91 -5.48 18.33
CA PRO A 311 12.17 -4.28 17.88
C PRO A 311 11.72 -3.37 19.03
N GLN A 312 11.34 -2.12 18.73
CA GLN A 312 10.71 -1.18 19.67
C GLN A 312 9.44 -0.60 19.05
N LEU A 313 8.29 -0.88 19.67
CA LEU A 313 6.98 -0.40 19.23
C LEU A 313 6.62 0.89 19.98
N PHE A 314 6.23 1.92 19.23
CA PHE A 314 5.68 3.17 19.73
C PHE A 314 4.23 3.29 19.29
N VAL A 315 3.37 3.77 20.20
CA VAL A 315 1.98 4.13 19.93
C VAL A 315 1.77 5.54 20.45
N LYS A 316 1.33 6.46 19.58
CA LYS A 316 1.12 7.89 19.89
C LYS A 316 2.33 8.56 20.55
N GLY A 317 3.53 8.26 20.05
CA GLY A 317 4.79 8.77 20.60
C GLY A 317 5.27 8.07 21.87
N GLU A 318 4.50 7.17 22.46
CA GLU A 318 4.87 6.44 23.67
C GLU A 318 5.40 5.04 23.37
N LEU A 319 6.55 4.69 23.96
CA LEU A 319 7.13 3.35 23.85
C LEU A 319 6.24 2.33 24.56
N GLN A 320 5.79 1.32 23.82
CA GLN A 320 5.06 0.16 24.35
C GLN A 320 6.00 -0.99 24.72
N GLY A 321 7.16 -1.07 24.07
CA GLY A 321 8.24 -1.98 24.44
C GLY A 321 8.75 -2.85 23.29
N GLY A 322 9.46 -3.91 23.67
CA GLY A 322 10.07 -4.88 22.76
C GLY A 322 9.16 -6.03 22.38
N ALA A 323 9.70 -7.02 21.65
CA ALA A 323 8.90 -8.12 21.12
C ALA A 323 8.17 -8.94 22.20
N ASP A 324 8.82 -9.24 23.32
CA ASP A 324 8.22 -10.04 24.39
C ASP A 324 7.07 -9.28 25.07
N ILE A 325 7.28 -8.00 25.39
CA ILE A 325 6.25 -7.14 25.98
C ILE A 325 5.06 -7.00 25.04
N VAL A 326 5.30 -6.71 23.76
CA VAL A 326 4.23 -6.56 22.76
C VAL A 326 3.46 -7.87 22.58
N LYS A 327 4.15 -9.01 22.64
CA LYS A 327 3.51 -10.33 22.58
C LYS A 327 2.63 -10.57 23.81
N ASP A 328 3.13 -10.28 25.01
CA ASP A 328 2.36 -10.44 26.25
C ASP A 328 1.14 -9.52 26.27
N MET A 329 1.29 -8.25 25.85
CA MET A 329 0.18 -7.30 25.71
C MET A 329 -0.85 -7.76 24.67
N TYR A 330 -0.41 -8.43 23.61
CA TYR A 330 -1.31 -9.00 22.60
C TYR A 330 -2.10 -10.19 23.15
N GLU A 331 -1.42 -11.12 23.83
CA GLU A 331 -2.04 -12.31 24.43
C GLU A 331 -3.00 -11.95 25.58
N SER A 332 -2.69 -10.90 26.36
CA SER A 332 -3.56 -10.38 27.42
C SER A 332 -4.74 -9.56 26.90
N GLY A 333 -4.70 -9.12 25.63
CA GLY A 333 -5.68 -8.20 25.04
C GLY A 333 -5.46 -6.72 25.38
N GLU A 334 -4.44 -6.39 26.16
CA GLU A 334 -4.06 -5.01 26.51
C GLU A 334 -3.70 -4.19 25.27
N LEU A 335 -2.93 -4.76 24.34
CA LEU A 335 -2.53 -4.08 23.11
C LEU A 335 -3.75 -3.68 22.26
N LYS A 336 -4.72 -4.60 22.12
CA LYS A 336 -5.96 -4.31 21.40
C LYS A 336 -6.75 -3.20 22.09
N SER A 337 -6.82 -3.24 23.42
CA SER A 337 -7.53 -2.23 24.23
C SER A 337 -6.90 -0.85 24.09
N LEU A 338 -5.56 -0.77 24.12
CA LEU A 338 -4.79 0.45 23.87
C LEU A 338 -5.10 1.03 22.49
N LEU A 339 -5.01 0.21 21.45
CA LEU A 339 -5.23 0.65 20.07
C LEU A 339 -6.68 1.12 19.84
N VAL A 340 -7.67 0.46 20.44
CA VAL A 340 -9.08 0.90 20.39
C VAL A 340 -9.26 2.23 21.13
N LYS A 341 -8.68 2.36 22.32
CA LYS A 341 -8.71 3.61 23.10
C LYS A 341 -8.14 4.79 22.31
N GLU A 342 -7.03 4.57 21.60
CA GLU A 342 -6.38 5.57 20.75
C GLU A 342 -7.03 5.76 19.37
N LYS A 343 -8.16 5.08 19.11
CA LYS A 343 -8.92 5.11 17.84
C LYS A 343 -8.08 4.66 16.64
N LEU A 344 -7.18 3.70 16.86
CA LEU A 344 -6.31 3.09 15.86
C LEU A 344 -6.85 1.75 15.36
N LEU A 345 -7.95 1.26 15.96
CA LEU A 345 -8.74 0.13 15.51
C LEU A 345 -10.23 0.49 15.55
N ALA A 346 -10.99 0.04 14.55
CA ALA A 346 -12.44 0.09 14.59
C ALA A 346 -12.94 -0.76 15.77
N GLN A 347 -13.93 -0.26 16.53
CA GLN A 347 -14.56 -1.06 17.58
C GLN A 347 -15.23 -2.26 16.92
N THR A 348 -14.73 -3.46 17.21
CA THR A 348 -15.46 -4.67 16.90
C THR A 348 -16.58 -4.73 17.93
N GLU A 349 -17.80 -4.34 17.55
CA GLU A 349 -18.99 -4.75 18.29
C GLU A 349 -18.99 -6.29 18.31
N GLY A 350 -19.15 -6.85 19.50
CA GLY A 350 -19.06 -8.29 19.77
C GLY A 350 -20.19 -9.10 19.15
#